data_AF-A0A2G8JSF0-F1
#
_entry.id   AF-A0A2G8JSF0-F1
#
_cell.length_a   1.000
_cell.length_b   1.000
_cell.length_c   1.000
_cell.angle_alpha   90.00
_cell.angle_beta   90.00
_cell.angle_gamma   90.00
#
_symmetry.space_group_name_H-M   'P 1'
#
loop_
_entity.id
_entity.type
_entity.pdbx_description
1 polymer ?
#
loop_
_entity_poly.entity_id
_entity_poly.type
_entity_poly.pdbx_seq_one_letter_code
_entity_poly.pdbx_strand_id
1 'polypeptide(L)'
;MFNWGVNSMVYYGLSLSTNDMGVDNYIAFFVSAAVELPAYLACLFLLYTPLGRRFTTSGFEILGGIACFITMFLPYGGLRLAIAMAGKFAISASFALIYVYAAEVFPTPLRSAGIGFCSAAARVAAIICPMILLLGEYYDRLPLFIFSGCSVLAGLLILLLPETQDTSLPETIEEGEAIYGFWSCGRKQQKENRQNGMDDYDLEEKA
;
A
#
# COMPACT_ATOMS: atom_id res chain seq x y z
N MET A 1 -9.00 -1.84 2.84
CA MET A 1 -9.43 -3.17 2.39
C MET A 1 -8.97 -3.51 0.98
N PHE A 2 -9.32 -2.73 -0.06
CA PHE A 2 -8.92 -3.03 -1.45
C PHE A 2 -7.39 -3.17 -1.63
N ASN A 3 -6.61 -2.17 -1.23
CA ASN A 3 -5.12 -2.21 -1.32
C ASN A 3 -4.51 -3.41 -0.59
N TRP A 4 -5.06 -3.79 0.56
CA TRP A 4 -4.61 -4.98 1.30
C TRP A 4 -4.85 -6.28 0.52
N GLY A 5 -6.02 -6.39 -0.11
CA GLY A 5 -6.35 -7.50 -0.99
C GLY A 5 -5.40 -7.58 -2.19
N VAL A 6 -5.22 -6.47 -2.89
CA VAL A 6 -4.33 -6.38 -4.06
C VAL A 6 -2.89 -6.71 -3.68
N ASN A 7 -2.34 -6.05 -2.66
CA ASN A 7 -0.95 -6.27 -2.26
C ASN A 7 -0.71 -7.73 -1.86
N SER A 8 -1.64 -8.35 -1.12
CA SER A 8 -1.53 -9.77 -0.78
C SER A 8 -1.63 -10.67 -2.00
N MET A 9 -2.56 -10.38 -2.92
CA MET A 9 -2.71 -11.13 -4.17
C MET A 9 -1.43 -11.11 -5.00
N VAL A 10 -0.84 -9.93 -5.24
CA VAL A 10 0.37 -9.82 -6.06
C VAL A 10 1.58 -10.41 -5.35
N TYR A 11 1.71 -10.25 -4.03
CA TYR A 11 2.77 -10.87 -3.25
C TYR A 11 2.76 -12.40 -3.39
N TYR A 12 1.59 -13.03 -3.22
CA TYR A 12 1.46 -14.47 -3.41
C TYR A 12 1.60 -14.88 -4.87
N GLY A 13 1.10 -14.06 -5.81
CA GLY A 13 1.18 -14.30 -7.25
C GLY A 13 2.62 -14.39 -7.74
N LEU A 14 3.45 -13.42 -7.37
CA LEU A 14 4.87 -13.42 -7.70
C LEU A 14 5.62 -14.55 -7.00
N SER A 15 5.32 -14.81 -5.73
CA SER A 15 5.98 -15.86 -4.96
C SER A 15 5.71 -17.25 -5.53
N LEU A 16 4.47 -17.53 -5.93
CA LEU A 16 4.09 -18.79 -6.56
C LEU A 16 4.68 -18.92 -7.97
N SER A 17 4.65 -17.83 -8.77
CA SER A 17 5.20 -17.81 -10.13
C SER A 17 6.73 -17.84 -10.21
N THR A 18 7.43 -17.62 -9.08
CA THR A 18 8.90 -17.61 -9.04
C THR A 18 9.50 -18.96 -9.46
N ASN A 19 8.77 -20.06 -9.24
CA ASN A 19 9.23 -21.40 -9.61
C ASN A 19 9.18 -21.67 -11.13
N ASP A 20 8.35 -20.95 -11.88
CA ASP A 20 8.16 -21.18 -13.31
C ASP A 20 9.10 -20.32 -14.20
N MET A 21 10.08 -19.62 -13.60
CA MET A 21 10.91 -18.65 -14.32
C MET A 21 12.08 -19.24 -15.11
N GLY A 22 12.25 -20.58 -15.11
CA GLY A 22 13.26 -21.29 -15.89
C GLY A 22 14.69 -21.25 -15.32
N VAL A 23 14.83 -20.91 -14.04
CA VAL A 23 16.07 -21.01 -13.25
C VAL A 23 15.89 -22.15 -12.24
N ASP A 24 16.99 -22.69 -11.71
CA ASP A 24 16.92 -23.67 -10.61
C ASP A 24 16.02 -23.17 -9.47
N ASN A 25 15.02 -23.99 -9.12
CA ASN A 25 13.99 -23.65 -8.14
C ASN A 25 14.57 -23.32 -6.76
N TYR A 26 15.67 -23.97 -6.36
CA TYR A 26 16.32 -23.71 -5.08
C TYR A 26 16.94 -22.31 -5.05
N ILE A 27 17.59 -21.91 -6.14
CA ILE A 27 18.20 -20.58 -6.28
C ILE A 27 17.11 -19.52 -6.36
N ALA A 28 16.06 -19.75 -7.15
CA ALA A 28 14.95 -18.80 -7.30
C ALA A 28 14.25 -18.55 -5.96
N PHE A 29 13.99 -19.60 -5.18
CA PHE A 29 13.40 -19.47 -3.84
C PHE A 29 14.33 -18.77 -2.85
N PHE A 30 15.63 -19.11 -2.85
CA PHE A 30 16.61 -18.46 -2.00
C PHE A 30 16.71 -16.96 -2.28
N VAL A 31 16.78 -16.56 -3.56
CA VAL A 31 16.81 -15.14 -3.96
C VAL A 31 15.50 -14.45 -3.57
N SER A 32 14.36 -15.11 -3.79
CA SER A 32 13.03 -14.60 -3.43
C SER A 32 12.90 -14.31 -1.93
N ALA A 33 13.46 -15.16 -1.07
CA ALA A 33 13.51 -14.94 0.37
C ALA A 33 14.57 -13.88 0.75
N ALA A 34 15.75 -13.91 0.14
CA ALA A 34 16.83 -12.98 0.41
C ALA A 34 16.45 -11.52 0.09
N VAL A 35 15.59 -11.30 -0.91
CA VAL A 35 15.11 -9.98 -1.33
C VAL A 35 14.09 -9.38 -0.35
N GLU A 36 13.43 -10.18 0.50
CA GLU A 36 12.50 -9.67 1.49
C GLU A 36 13.22 -8.94 2.64
N LEU A 37 14.37 -9.43 3.08
CA LEU A 37 15.18 -8.80 4.13
C LEU A 37 15.54 -7.33 3.82
N PRO A 38 16.15 -7.00 2.68
CA PRO A 38 16.45 -5.61 2.33
C PRO A 38 15.17 -4.81 2.07
N ALA A 39 14.06 -5.43 1.66
CA ALA A 39 12.79 -4.72 1.50
C ALA A 39 12.27 -4.18 2.84
N TYR A 40 12.34 -4.98 3.90
CA TYR A 40 11.97 -4.52 5.25
C TYR A 40 12.93 -3.46 5.80
N LEU A 41 14.23 -3.59 5.56
CA LEU A 41 15.20 -2.56 5.94
C LEU A 41 14.97 -1.25 5.18
N ALA A 42 14.66 -1.33 3.88
CA ALA A 42 14.30 -0.16 3.08
C ALA A 42 13.03 0.51 3.61
N CYS A 43 12.00 -0.27 3.94
CA CYS A 43 10.79 0.25 4.59
C CYS A 43 11.11 1.04 5.87
N LEU A 44 11.96 0.50 6.75
CA LEU A 44 12.38 1.20 7.97
C LEU A 44 13.12 2.51 7.67
N PHE A 45 14.01 2.49 6.68
CA PHE A 45 14.73 3.70 6.26
C PHE A 45 13.79 4.76 5.69
N LEU A 46 12.80 4.33 4.90
CA LEU A 46 11.82 5.22 4.26
C LEU A 46 10.82 5.84 5.22
N LEU A 47 10.55 5.17 6.34
CA LEU A 47 9.78 5.75 7.46
C LEU A 47 10.49 6.95 8.10
N TYR A 48 11.83 7.00 8.03
CA TYR A 48 12.63 8.08 8.59
C TYR A 48 12.79 9.27 7.63
N THR A 49 12.62 9.05 6.32
CA THR A 49 12.68 10.13 5.34
C THR A 49 11.47 11.05 5.43
N PRO A 50 11.62 12.37 5.15
CA PRO A 50 10.50 13.32 5.09
C PRO A 50 9.58 13.10 3.88
N LEU A 51 9.79 12.03 3.11
CA LEU A 51 8.91 11.61 2.03
C LEU A 51 7.65 11.01 2.65
N GLY A 52 6.55 11.74 2.54
CA GLY A 52 5.27 11.35 3.12
C GLY A 52 4.87 9.90 2.86
N ARG A 53 4.33 9.29 3.91
CA ARG A 53 4.01 7.85 3.99
C ARG A 53 3.10 7.40 2.85
N ARG A 54 2.19 8.28 2.40
CA ARG A 54 1.32 8.05 1.24
C ARG A 54 2.09 7.90 -0.07
N PHE A 55 3.07 8.77 -0.33
CA PHE A 55 3.80 8.81 -1.59
C PHE A 55 4.78 7.65 -1.66
N THR A 56 5.40 7.33 -0.53
CA THR A 56 6.26 6.16 -0.40
C THR A 56 5.47 4.89 -0.70
N THR A 57 4.35 4.64 0.00
CA THR A 57 3.54 3.43 -0.19
C THR A 57 2.99 3.33 -1.63
N SER A 58 2.41 4.42 -2.15
CA SER A 58 1.92 4.48 -3.53
C SER A 58 3.04 4.25 -4.56
N GLY A 59 4.21 4.87 -4.36
CA GLY A 59 5.35 4.74 -5.25
C GLY A 59 5.86 3.31 -5.35
N PHE A 60 5.96 2.58 -4.22
CA PHE A 60 6.34 1.18 -4.22
C PHE A 60 5.30 0.29 -4.89
N GLU A 61 4.01 0.55 -4.67
CA GLU A 61 2.96 -0.25 -5.28
C GLU A 61 2.89 -0.04 -6.80
N ILE A 62 3.01 1.21 -7.28
CA ILE A 62 3.09 1.52 -8.71
C ILE A 62 4.37 0.92 -9.32
N LEU A 63 5.52 1.04 -8.65
CA LEU A 63 6.77 0.46 -9.12
C LEU A 63 6.68 -1.07 -9.22
N GLY A 64 6.06 -1.72 -8.23
CA GLY A 64 5.79 -3.16 -8.25
C GLY A 64 4.89 -3.57 -9.41
N GLY A 65 3.81 -2.83 -9.66
CA GLY A 65 2.90 -3.05 -10.79
C GLY A 65 3.57 -2.88 -12.16
N ILE A 66 4.40 -1.83 -12.31
CA ILE A 66 5.20 -1.58 -13.52
C ILE A 66 6.24 -2.68 -13.73
N ALA A 67 6.94 -3.09 -12.67
CA ALA A 67 7.90 -4.20 -12.74
C ALA A 67 7.21 -5.48 -13.22
N CYS A 68 6.05 -5.83 -12.66
CA CYS A 68 5.24 -6.97 -13.12
C CYS A 68 4.83 -6.82 -14.60
N PHE A 69 4.49 -5.60 -15.03
CA PHE A 69 4.08 -5.35 -16.41
C PHE A 69 5.25 -5.55 -17.37
N ILE A 70 6.45 -5.11 -16.99
CA ILE A 70 7.68 -5.34 -17.77
C ILE A 70 8.01 -6.82 -17.84
N THR A 71 7.85 -7.58 -16.74
CA THR A 71 8.10 -9.05 -16.75
C THR A 71 7.23 -9.82 -17.73
N MET A 72 6.06 -9.29 -18.10
CA MET A 72 5.16 -9.89 -19.09
C MET A 72 5.75 -9.92 -20.51
N PHE A 73 6.63 -8.97 -20.85
CA PHE A 73 7.23 -8.86 -22.19
C PHE A 73 8.60 -9.53 -22.31
N LEU A 74 9.17 -10.01 -21.19
CA LEU A 74 10.49 -10.59 -21.15
C LEU A 74 10.46 -12.11 -21.36
N PRO A 75 11.42 -12.67 -22.12
CA PRO A 75 11.58 -14.11 -22.25
C PRO A 75 12.03 -14.74 -20.92
N TYR A 76 11.84 -16.05 -20.79
CA TYR A 76 12.34 -16.82 -19.66
C TYR A 76 13.86 -16.68 -19.51
N GLY A 77 14.34 -16.53 -18.28
CA GLY A 77 15.75 -16.36 -17.97
C GLY A 77 16.02 -15.45 -16.78
N GLY A 78 17.31 -15.23 -16.49
CA GLY A 78 17.76 -14.47 -15.31
C GLY A 78 17.30 -13.01 -15.29
N LEU A 79 17.13 -12.37 -16.44
CA LEU A 79 16.65 -10.98 -16.50
C LEU A 79 15.17 -10.86 -16.07
N ARG A 80 14.33 -11.80 -16.49
CA ARG A 80 12.92 -11.86 -16.06
C ARG A 80 12.84 -12.11 -14.56
N LEU A 81 13.67 -13.01 -14.03
CA LEU A 81 13.79 -13.24 -12.59
C LEU A 81 14.21 -11.96 -11.85
N ALA A 82 15.26 -11.27 -12.30
CA ALA A 82 15.74 -10.05 -11.65
C ALA A 82 14.66 -8.96 -11.55
N ILE A 83 13.88 -8.76 -12.62
CA ILE A 83 12.80 -7.77 -12.65
C ILE A 83 11.60 -8.24 -11.81
N ALA A 84 11.28 -9.53 -11.82
CA ALA A 84 10.25 -10.09 -10.93
C ALA A 84 10.64 -9.95 -9.45
N MET A 85 11.92 -10.14 -9.12
CA MET A 85 12.45 -9.93 -7.77
C MET A 85 12.42 -8.44 -7.39
N ALA A 86 12.71 -7.52 -8.31
CA ALA A 86 12.54 -6.09 -8.07
C ALA A 86 11.07 -5.71 -7.80
N GLY A 87 10.12 -6.32 -8.52
CA GLY A 87 8.69 -6.21 -8.23
C GLY A 87 8.33 -6.76 -6.84
N LYS A 88 8.85 -7.94 -6.50
CA LYS A 88 8.65 -8.58 -5.20
C LYS A 88 9.20 -7.70 -4.07
N PHE A 89 10.39 -7.14 -4.23
CA PHE A 89 10.97 -6.17 -3.30
C PHE A 89 10.02 -5.01 -3.03
N ALA A 90 9.50 -4.39 -4.10
CA ALA A 90 8.63 -3.23 -3.99
C ALA A 90 7.31 -3.56 -3.29
N ILE A 91 6.70 -4.70 -3.61
CA ILE A 91 5.44 -5.15 -2.99
C ILE A 91 5.64 -5.56 -1.52
N SER A 92 6.75 -6.21 -1.18
CA SER A 92 7.09 -6.52 0.21
C SER A 92 7.29 -5.25 1.04
N ALA A 93 7.95 -4.23 0.49
CA ALA A 93 8.09 -2.93 1.13
C ALA A 93 6.73 -2.22 1.30
N SER A 94 5.89 -2.21 0.26
CA SER A 94 4.52 -1.67 0.36
C SER A 94 3.68 -2.40 1.41
N PHE A 95 3.81 -3.73 1.50
CA PHE A 95 3.12 -4.52 2.52
C PHE A 95 3.53 -4.10 3.92
N ALA A 96 4.81 -3.88 4.20
CA ALA A 96 5.23 -3.41 5.51
C ALA A 96 4.65 -2.01 5.81
N LEU A 97 4.72 -1.09 4.86
CA LEU A 97 4.24 0.28 5.01
C LEU A 97 2.73 0.36 5.24
N ILE A 98 1.93 -0.48 4.56
CA ILE A 98 0.46 -0.43 4.67
C ILE A 98 -0.03 -0.84 6.07
N TYR A 99 0.71 -1.73 6.77
CA TYR A 99 0.42 -2.06 8.18
C TYR A 99 0.67 -0.87 9.10
N VAL A 100 1.79 -0.16 8.90
CA VAL A 100 2.12 1.01 9.71
C VAL A 100 1.12 2.13 9.43
N TYR A 101 0.80 2.37 8.15
CA TYR A 101 -0.19 3.37 7.74
C TYR A 101 -1.59 3.05 8.29
N ALA A 102 -2.01 1.78 8.27
CA ALA A 102 -3.27 1.37 8.89
C ALA A 102 -3.28 1.64 10.41
N ALA A 103 -2.16 1.43 11.10
CA ALA A 103 -2.06 1.75 12.52
C ALA A 103 -2.21 3.25 12.80
N GLU A 104 -1.79 4.12 11.88
CA GLU A 104 -1.93 5.58 12.04
C GLU A 104 -3.34 6.08 11.74
N VAL A 105 -3.99 5.52 10.72
CA VAL A 105 -5.34 5.92 10.32
C VAL A 105 -6.40 5.41 11.30
N PHE A 106 -6.25 4.19 11.81
CA PHE A 106 -7.26 3.62 12.70
C PHE A 106 -7.07 4.11 14.15
N PRO A 107 -8.14 4.61 14.81
CA PRO A 107 -8.09 5.01 16.20
C PRO A 107 -7.84 3.78 17.09
N THR A 108 -7.13 3.98 18.19
CA THR A 108 -6.69 2.91 19.12
C THR A 108 -7.76 1.85 19.45
N PRO A 109 -9.04 2.19 19.78
CA PRO A 109 -10.05 1.18 20.09
C PRO A 109 -10.47 0.30 18.92
N LEU A 110 -10.40 0.80 17.69
CA LEU A 110 -10.84 0.07 16.48
C LEU A 110 -9.67 -0.45 15.64
N ARG A 111 -8.43 -0.08 15.97
CA ARG A 111 -7.22 -0.44 15.21
C ARG A 111 -7.08 -1.94 14.99
N SER A 112 -7.14 -2.73 16.05
CA SER A 112 -7.00 -4.20 15.95
C SER A 112 -8.13 -4.84 15.15
N ALA A 113 -9.36 -4.34 15.29
CA ALA A 113 -10.51 -4.82 14.53
C ALA A 113 -10.40 -4.45 13.03
N GLY A 114 -10.09 -3.19 12.72
CA GLY A 114 -9.93 -2.68 11.36
C GLY A 114 -8.79 -3.36 10.59
N ILE A 115 -7.64 -3.54 11.23
CA ILE A 115 -6.52 -4.32 10.68
C ILE A 115 -6.92 -5.79 10.50
N GLY A 116 -7.65 -6.37 11.45
CA GLY A 116 -8.20 -7.73 11.35
C GLY A 116 -9.10 -7.92 10.12
N PHE A 117 -10.05 -7.02 9.89
CA PHE A 117 -10.91 -7.05 8.70
C PHE A 117 -10.13 -6.88 7.40
N CYS A 118 -9.14 -5.97 7.38
CA CYS A 118 -8.27 -5.80 6.21
C CYS A 118 -7.43 -7.05 5.94
N SER A 119 -6.93 -7.71 6.98
CA SER A 119 -6.18 -8.96 6.88
C SER A 119 -7.06 -10.12 6.40
N ALA A 120 -8.31 -10.22 6.88
CA ALA A 120 -9.27 -11.20 6.37
C ALA A 120 -9.52 -11.03 4.87
N ALA A 121 -9.72 -9.79 4.41
CA ALA A 121 -9.85 -9.48 2.98
C ALA A 121 -8.58 -9.85 2.19
N ALA A 122 -7.39 -9.61 2.74
CA ALA A 122 -6.12 -10.03 2.15
C ALA A 122 -6.03 -11.56 2.02
N ARG A 123 -6.48 -12.32 3.01
CA ARG A 123 -6.51 -13.79 2.95
C ARG A 123 -7.47 -14.31 1.88
N VAL A 124 -8.63 -13.69 1.70
CA VAL A 124 -9.54 -14.04 0.60
C VAL A 124 -8.85 -13.79 -0.75
N ALA A 125 -8.17 -12.66 -0.92
CA ALA A 125 -7.42 -12.36 -2.14
C ALA A 125 -6.27 -13.36 -2.39
N ALA A 126 -5.59 -13.80 -1.32
CA ALA A 126 -4.57 -14.84 -1.40
C ALA A 126 -5.11 -16.20 -1.84
N ILE A 127 -6.34 -16.56 -1.46
CA ILE A 127 -7.01 -17.79 -1.91
C ILE A 127 -7.39 -17.69 -3.39
N ILE A 128 -7.78 -16.50 -3.86
CA ILE A 128 -8.12 -16.26 -5.27
C ILE A 128 -6.86 -16.30 -6.16
N CYS A 129 -5.69 -15.89 -5.63
CA CYS A 129 -4.43 -15.85 -6.36
C CYS A 129 -4.07 -17.13 -7.14
N PRO A 130 -4.00 -18.34 -6.53
CA PRO A 130 -3.70 -19.57 -7.27
C PRO A 130 -4.73 -19.89 -8.35
N MET A 131 -6.00 -19.50 -8.18
CA MET A 131 -7.03 -19.65 -9.23
C MET A 131 -6.70 -18.78 -10.45
N ILE A 132 -6.17 -17.56 -10.23
CA ILE A 132 -5.71 -16.68 -11.32
C ILE A 132 -4.47 -17.28 -11.99
N LEU A 133 -3.54 -17.85 -11.23
CA LEU A 133 -2.34 -18.48 -11.80
C LEU A 133 -2.67 -19.72 -12.63
N LEU A 134 -3.65 -20.52 -12.20
CA LEU A 134 -4.12 -21.69 -12.95
C LEU A 134 -4.75 -21.27 -14.29
N LEU A 135 -5.41 -20.11 -14.36
CA LEU A 135 -5.87 -19.54 -15.62
C LEU A 135 -4.69 -19.15 -16.55
N GLY A 136 -3.51 -18.92 -15.97
CA GLY A 136 -2.26 -18.70 -16.68
C GLY A 136 -1.81 -19.89 -17.53
N GLU A 137 -2.19 -21.12 -17.20
CA GLU A 137 -1.86 -22.30 -18.02
C GLU A 137 -2.51 -22.24 -19.41
N TYR A 138 -3.62 -21.52 -19.55
CA TYR A 138 -4.27 -21.30 -20.85
C TYR A 138 -3.82 -19.98 -21.50
N TYR A 139 -3.53 -18.95 -20.69
CA TYR A 139 -3.03 -17.66 -21.15
C TYR A 139 -1.85 -17.16 -20.27
N ASP A 140 -0.62 -17.48 -20.66
CA ASP A 140 0.62 -17.19 -19.89
C ASP A 140 0.76 -15.75 -19.37
N ARG A 141 0.21 -14.78 -20.12
CA ARG A 141 0.38 -13.34 -19.85
C ARG A 141 -0.74 -12.72 -19.03
N LEU A 142 -1.86 -13.42 -18.89
CA LEU A 142 -3.09 -12.90 -18.29
C LEU A 142 -2.97 -12.67 -16.78
N PRO A 143 -2.36 -13.58 -15.98
CA PRO A 143 -2.19 -13.37 -14.54
C PRO A 143 -1.36 -12.11 -14.22
N LEU A 144 -0.23 -11.94 -14.91
CA LEU A 144 0.65 -10.79 -14.73
C LEU A 144 -0.04 -9.48 -15.11
N PHE A 145 -0.85 -9.49 -16.17
CA PHE A 145 -1.62 -8.32 -16.58
C PHE A 145 -2.66 -7.90 -15.51
N ILE A 146 -3.38 -8.87 -14.93
CA ILE A 146 -4.33 -8.60 -13.83
C ILE A 146 -3.60 -8.03 -12.62
N PHE A 147 -2.50 -8.66 -12.20
CA PHE A 147 -1.71 -8.22 -11.06
C PHE A 147 -1.17 -6.80 -11.24
N SER A 148 -0.61 -6.49 -12.41
CA SER A 148 -0.15 -5.15 -12.74
C SER A 148 -1.27 -4.12 -12.73
N GLY A 149 -2.40 -4.42 -13.37
CA GLY A 149 -3.54 -3.50 -13.43
C GLY A 149 -4.12 -3.20 -12.05
N CYS A 150 -4.33 -4.24 -11.24
CA CYS A 150 -4.81 -4.08 -9.87
C CYS A 150 -3.82 -3.30 -9.00
N SER A 151 -2.52 -3.58 -9.12
CA SER A 151 -1.46 -2.93 -8.33
C SER A 151 -1.32 -1.44 -8.67
N VAL A 152 -1.37 -1.06 -9.96
CA VAL A 152 -1.36 0.35 -10.36
C VAL A 152 -2.61 1.06 -9.86
N LEU A 153 -3.78 0.43 -9.98
CA LEU A 153 -5.03 0.99 -9.47
C LEU A 153 -4.98 1.18 -7.95
N ALA A 154 -4.48 0.20 -7.21
CA ALA A 154 -4.29 0.27 -5.77
C ALA A 154 -3.35 1.43 -5.37
N GLY A 155 -2.20 1.55 -6.05
CA GLY A 155 -1.27 2.66 -5.87
C GLY A 155 -1.90 4.04 -6.13
N LEU A 156 -2.77 4.16 -7.14
CA LEU A 156 -3.52 5.39 -7.41
C LEU A 156 -4.56 5.69 -6.33
N LEU A 157 -5.25 4.67 -5.81
CA LEU A 157 -6.21 4.82 -4.72
C LEU A 157 -5.52 5.29 -3.42
N ILE A 158 -4.27 4.92 -3.18
CA ILE A 158 -3.49 5.42 -2.04
C ILE A 158 -3.23 6.92 -2.14
N LEU A 159 -3.05 7.47 -3.35
CA LEU A 159 -2.89 8.92 -3.53
C LEU A 159 -4.16 9.70 -3.18
N LEU A 160 -5.33 9.06 -3.26
CA LEU A 160 -6.59 9.66 -2.83
C LEU A 160 -6.74 9.69 -1.31
N LEU A 161 -5.94 8.91 -0.57
CA LEU A 161 -6.00 8.87 0.89
C LEU A 161 -5.27 10.07 1.52
N PRO A 162 -5.78 10.56 2.67
CA PRO A 162 -5.18 11.67 3.39
C PRO A 162 -3.78 11.30 3.91
N GLU A 163 -2.89 12.30 3.93
CA GLU A 163 -1.54 12.15 4.44
C GLU A 163 -1.57 12.04 5.98
N THR A 164 -0.88 11.04 6.54
CA THR A 164 -0.77 10.81 8.00
C THR A 164 0.54 11.35 8.59
N GLN A 165 1.37 12.00 7.78
CA GLN A 165 2.65 12.52 8.25
C GLN A 165 2.42 13.67 9.24
N ASP A 166 3.13 13.62 10.38
CA ASP A 166 3.12 14.64 11.45
C ASP A 166 1.76 14.87 12.15
N THR A 167 0.81 13.94 12.01
CA THR A 167 -0.47 13.99 12.76
C THR A 167 -0.37 13.15 14.04
N SER A 168 -0.82 13.69 15.16
CA SER A 168 -0.95 12.92 16.40
C SER A 168 -1.93 11.77 16.21
N LEU A 169 -1.60 10.58 16.71
CA LEU A 169 -2.46 9.40 16.58
C LEU A 169 -3.81 9.70 17.25
N PRO A 170 -4.95 9.50 16.57
CA PRO A 170 -6.25 9.71 17.17
C PRO A 170 -6.45 8.69 18.29
N GLU A 171 -6.57 9.18 19.53
CA GLU A 171 -6.80 8.34 20.70
C GLU A 171 -8.29 8.01 20.84
N THR A 172 -9.15 8.88 20.31
CA THR A 172 -10.62 8.77 20.38
C THR A 172 -11.27 8.63 19.00
N ILE A 173 -12.51 8.13 18.99
CA ILE A 173 -13.29 7.97 17.75
C ILE A 173 -13.70 9.34 17.21
N GLU A 174 -14.06 10.30 18.08
CA GLU A 174 -14.42 11.65 17.66
C GLU A 174 -13.26 12.39 16.98
N GLU A 175 -12.01 12.22 17.44
CA GLU A 175 -10.83 12.77 16.80
C GLU A 175 -10.55 12.13 15.43
N GLY A 176 -10.76 10.81 15.32
CA GLY A 176 -10.66 10.10 14.04
C GLY A 176 -11.69 10.60 13.03
N GLU A 177 -12.92 10.86 13.46
CA GLU A 177 -13.97 11.44 12.61
C GLU A 177 -13.72 12.92 12.27
N ALA A 178 -13.12 13.70 13.15
CA ALA A 178 -12.76 15.09 12.84
C ALA A 178 -11.62 15.19 11.81
N ILE A 179 -10.66 14.26 11.84
CA ILE A 179 -9.50 14.24 10.95
C ILE A 179 -9.84 13.55 9.61
N TYR A 180 -10.58 12.44 9.64
CA TYR A 180 -10.85 11.59 8.48
C TYR A 180 -12.31 11.58 8.02
N GLY A 181 -13.19 12.32 8.69
CA GLY A 181 -14.59 12.52 8.33
C GLY A 181 -14.76 13.26 7.01
N PHE A 182 -14.68 12.48 5.92
CA PHE A 182 -15.49 12.67 4.72
C PHE A 182 -15.16 13.81 3.74
N TRP A 183 -13.92 14.25 3.50
CA TRP A 183 -13.69 15.13 2.33
C TRP A 183 -14.52 16.45 2.37
N SER A 184 -15.01 16.84 3.55
CA SER A 184 -16.00 17.92 3.74
C SER A 184 -15.64 18.68 5.02
N CYS A 185 -15.81 20.00 4.99
CA CYS A 185 -15.83 20.87 6.18
C CYS A 185 -14.51 21.30 6.87
N GLY A 186 -13.32 20.82 6.51
CA GLY A 186 -12.07 21.37 7.07
C GLY A 186 -11.79 22.85 6.71
N ARG A 187 -12.44 23.35 5.65
CA ARG A 187 -12.37 24.78 5.26
C ARG A 187 -13.42 25.66 5.93
N LYS A 188 -14.41 25.09 6.63
CA LYS A 188 -15.45 25.85 7.35
C LYS A 188 -15.06 26.11 8.79
N GLN A 189 -14.64 25.11 9.56
CA GLN A 189 -14.28 25.30 10.97
C GLN A 189 -13.09 26.27 11.16
N GLN A 190 -12.10 26.22 10.27
CA GLN A 190 -10.93 27.11 10.35
C GLN A 190 -11.21 28.53 9.85
N LYS A 191 -12.28 28.75 9.05
CA LYS A 191 -12.78 30.09 8.74
C LYS A 191 -13.66 30.62 9.86
N GLU A 192 -14.54 29.79 10.41
CA GLU A 192 -15.50 30.15 11.46
C GLU A 192 -14.80 30.49 12.79
N ASN A 193 -13.75 29.75 13.18
CA ASN A 193 -12.91 30.11 14.35
C ASN A 193 -12.01 31.34 14.11
N ARG A 194 -11.64 31.63 12.86
CA ARG A 194 -10.82 32.83 12.54
C ARG A 194 -11.67 34.09 12.42
N GLN A 195 -12.96 33.93 12.12
CA GLN A 195 -13.94 35.02 12.00
C GLN A 195 -14.52 35.36 13.39
N ASN A 196 -14.91 34.36 14.18
CA ASN A 196 -15.32 34.57 15.58
C ASN A 196 -14.20 35.13 16.46
N GLY A 197 -12.93 34.76 16.19
CA GLY A 197 -11.79 35.34 16.90
C GLY A 197 -11.48 36.79 16.51
N MET A 198 -11.89 37.25 15.32
CA MET A 198 -11.67 38.63 14.86
C MET A 198 -12.80 39.56 15.31
N ASP A 199 -14.03 39.06 15.37
CA ASP A 199 -15.19 39.77 15.89
C ASP A 199 -15.06 40.06 17.41
N ASP A 200 -14.36 39.22 18.17
CA ASP A 200 -14.09 39.43 19.61
C ASP A 200 -13.07 40.57 19.85
N TYR A 201 -12.03 40.68 19.01
CA TYR A 201 -11.04 41.77 19.10
C TYR A 201 -11.65 43.15 18.74
N ASP A 202 -12.55 43.21 17.76
CA ASP A 202 -13.21 44.45 17.34
C ASP A 202 -14.23 44.98 18.37
N LEU A 203 -14.70 44.13 19.30
CA LEU A 203 -15.58 44.50 20.40
C LEU A 203 -14.82 45.04 21.62
N GLU A 204 -13.59 44.55 21.89
CA GLU A 204 -12.74 45.08 22.97
C GLU A 204 -12.11 46.45 22.64
N GLU A 205 -11.86 46.77 21.36
CA GLU A 205 -11.25 48.06 20.98
C GLU A 205 -12.25 49.23 20.99
N LYS A 206 -13.57 48.96 21.09
CA LYS A 206 -14.64 49.98 21.10
C LYS A 206 -15.31 50.19 22.46
N ALA A 207 -14.87 49.51 23.51
CA ALA A 207 -15.35 49.66 24.88
C ALA A 207 -14.39 50.51 25.73
#